data_AF-A0A380FKK2-F1
#
_entry.id   AF-A0A380FKK2-F1
#
_cell.length_a   1.000
_cell.length_b   1.000
_cell.length_c   1.000
_cell.angle_alpha   90.00
_cell.angle_beta   90.00
_cell.angle_gamma   90.00
#
_symmetry.space_group_name_H-M   'P 1'
#
loop_
_entity.id
_entity.type
_entity.pdbx_description
1 polymer ?
#
loop_
_entity_poly.entity_id
_entity_poly.type
_entity_poly.pdbx_seq_one_letter_code
_entity_poly.pdbx_strand_id
1 'polypeptide(L)'
;MVRTGRLMQFSDAHTLVFGPYYRGNNGSEGKDEFYGGDLDDVCVAVRILHDMYPDAPIHMVGFSRGGLQGLLTFQALPVSSFIIWGGRVEYTFNV
;
A
#
# COMPACT_ATOMS: atom_id res chain seq x y z
N MET A 1 -1.93 8.72 -9.15
CA MET A 1 -1.04 7.61 -9.54
C MET A 1 0.42 7.99 -9.31
N VAL A 2 1.20 7.14 -8.66
CA VAL A 2 2.67 7.32 -8.58
C VAL A 2 3.23 7.13 -9.99
N ARG A 3 4.08 8.05 -10.45
CA ARG A 3 4.67 7.96 -11.79
C ARG A 3 5.44 6.64 -11.93
N THR A 4 5.17 5.87 -12.99
CA THR A 4 5.84 4.59 -13.27
C THR A 4 7.36 4.73 -13.20
N GLY A 5 7.93 5.81 -13.73
CA GLY A 5 9.37 6.08 -13.65
C GLY A 5 9.94 6.13 -12.23
N ARG A 6 9.15 6.50 -11.20
CA ARG A 6 9.57 6.41 -9.79
C ARG A 6 9.49 4.98 -9.25
N LEU A 7 8.47 4.23 -9.65
CA LEU A 7 8.31 2.82 -9.26
C LEU A 7 9.44 1.96 -9.83
N MET A 8 9.81 2.20 -11.09
CA MET A 8 10.87 1.46 -11.78
C MET A 8 12.26 1.62 -11.14
N GLN A 9 12.48 2.64 -10.30
CA GLN A 9 13.73 2.79 -9.57
C GLN A 9 13.97 1.67 -8.55
N PHE A 10 12.91 0.94 -8.16
CA PHE A 10 12.97 -0.20 -7.27
C PHE A 10 12.97 -1.54 -8.01
N SER A 11 12.91 -1.54 -9.34
CA SER A 11 12.82 -2.75 -10.16
C SER A 11 14.21 -3.20 -10.62
N ASP A 12 14.51 -4.47 -10.37
CA ASP A 12 15.66 -5.19 -10.88
C ASP A 12 15.31 -6.67 -11.12
N ALA A 13 16.31 -7.53 -11.36
CA ALA A 13 16.11 -8.95 -11.65
C ALA A 13 15.57 -9.77 -10.45
N HIS A 14 15.57 -9.20 -9.25
CA HIS A 14 15.23 -9.86 -7.99
C HIS A 14 14.11 -9.14 -7.22
N THR A 15 13.54 -8.07 -7.77
CA THR A 15 12.45 -7.32 -7.11
C THR A 15 11.18 -7.30 -7.96
N LEU A 16 10.05 -7.53 -7.29
CA LEU A 16 8.72 -7.30 -7.84
C LEU A 16 8.22 -5.94 -7.36
N VAL A 17 7.94 -5.03 -8.30
CA VAL A 17 7.32 -3.74 -7.98
C VAL A 17 5.82 -3.82 -8.22
N PHE A 18 5.04 -3.72 -7.15
CA PHE A 18 3.59 -3.77 -7.18
C PHE A 18 2.99 -2.38 -6.85
N GLY A 19 2.30 -1.79 -7.82
CA GLY A 19 1.68 -0.46 -7.71
C GLY A 19 0.22 -0.50 -8.13
N PRO A 20 -0.71 -0.94 -7.26
CA PRO A 20 -2.11 -1.11 -7.60
C PRO A 20 -2.85 0.24 -7.70
N TYR A 21 -4.00 0.22 -8.37
CA TYR A 21 -5.01 1.26 -8.21
C TYR A 21 -5.98 0.86 -7.09
N TYR A 22 -6.48 1.84 -6.37
CA TYR A 22 -7.56 1.63 -5.43
C TYR A 22 -8.88 1.27 -6.14
N ARG A 23 -9.79 0.61 -5.44
CA ARG A 23 -11.18 0.43 -5.85
C ARG A 23 -11.79 1.73 -6.37
N GLY A 24 -12.61 1.63 -7.41
CA GLY A 24 -13.26 2.77 -8.08
C GLY A 24 -12.32 3.71 -8.84
N ASN A 25 -11.00 3.44 -8.90
CA ASN A 25 -10.03 4.26 -9.63
C ASN A 25 -9.49 3.55 -10.87
N ASN A 26 -9.24 4.34 -11.93
CA ASN A 26 -8.59 3.89 -13.16
C ASN A 26 -9.25 2.64 -13.80
N GLY A 27 -10.58 2.59 -13.79
CA GLY A 27 -11.36 1.47 -14.35
C GLY A 27 -11.50 0.27 -13.41
N SER A 28 -10.99 0.34 -12.18
CA SER A 28 -11.24 -0.67 -11.14
C SER A 28 -12.70 -0.63 -10.68
N GLU A 29 -13.24 -1.78 -10.33
CA GLU A 29 -14.59 -1.92 -9.80
C GLU A 29 -14.75 -1.26 -8.43
N GLY A 30 -16.00 -1.12 -7.97
CA GLY A 30 -16.33 -0.54 -6.67
C GLY A 30 -16.30 0.99 -6.66
N LYS A 31 -16.14 1.56 -5.46
CA LYS A 31 -16.15 2.99 -5.21
C LYS A 31 -14.91 3.37 -4.41
N ASP A 32 -14.27 4.49 -4.77
CA ASP A 32 -13.19 5.08 -3.99
C ASP A 32 -13.75 5.53 -2.62
N GLU A 33 -13.21 4.96 -1.54
CA GLU A 33 -13.74 5.18 -0.18
C GLU A 33 -12.78 5.91 0.76
N PHE A 34 -11.57 6.27 0.30
CA PHE A 34 -10.53 6.98 1.06
C PHE A 34 -10.52 6.59 2.55
N TYR A 35 -9.80 5.49 2.87
CA TYR A 35 -9.96 4.66 4.08
C TYR A 35 -11.08 3.62 3.95
N GLY A 36 -11.45 2.99 5.07
CA GLY A 36 -12.42 1.90 5.11
C GLY A 36 -12.03 0.81 4.12
N GLY A 37 -12.85 0.64 3.09
CA GLY A 37 -12.63 -0.34 2.04
C GLY A 37 -11.29 -0.22 1.31
N ASP A 38 -10.78 0.99 1.12
CA ASP A 38 -9.45 1.19 0.53
C ASP A 38 -8.32 0.62 1.39
N LEU A 39 -8.42 0.75 2.71
CA LEU A 39 -7.44 0.19 3.63
C LEU A 39 -7.53 -1.34 3.62
N ASP A 40 -8.75 -1.87 3.54
CA ASP A 40 -8.98 -3.32 3.43
C ASP A 40 -8.33 -3.87 2.14
N ASP A 41 -8.44 -3.17 1.02
CA ASP A 41 -7.79 -3.56 -0.24
C ASP A 41 -6.27 -3.62 -0.10
N VAL A 42 -5.65 -2.64 0.56
CA VAL A 42 -4.20 -2.65 0.79
C VAL A 42 -3.80 -3.84 1.65
N CYS A 43 -4.56 -4.13 2.71
CA CYS A 43 -4.32 -5.29 3.56
C CYS A 43 -4.45 -6.62 2.78
N VAL A 44 -5.50 -6.74 1.96
CA VAL A 44 -5.73 -7.91 1.12
C VAL A 44 -4.61 -8.08 0.10
N ALA A 45 -4.17 -6.99 -0.54
CA ALA A 45 -3.07 -7.05 -1.50
C ALA A 45 -1.76 -7.53 -0.86
N VAL A 46 -1.43 -7.06 0.35
CA VAL A 46 -0.26 -7.54 1.09
C VAL A 46 -0.36 -9.03 1.41
N ARG A 47 -1.54 -9.52 1.82
CA ARG A 47 -1.76 -10.95 2.08
C ARG A 47 -1.60 -11.79 0.81
N ILE A 48 -2.19 -11.35 -0.30
CA ILE A 48 -2.04 -12.04 -1.60
C ILE A 48 -0.57 -12.11 -2.02
N LEU A 49 0.19 -11.01 -1.89
CA LEU A 49 1.61 -10.99 -2.21
C LEU A 49 2.42 -11.93 -1.31
N HIS A 50 2.13 -11.94 -0.01
CA HIS A 50 2.77 -12.84 0.94
C HIS A 50 2.45 -14.31 0.61
N ASP A 51 1.20 -14.63 0.26
CA ASP A 51 0.80 -16.01 -0.07
C ASP A 51 1.45 -16.48 -1.39
N MET A 52 1.63 -15.59 -2.38
CA MET A 52 2.33 -15.92 -3.63
C MET A 52 3.85 -16.02 -3.45
N TYR A 53 4.43 -15.25 -2.53
CA TYR A 53 5.87 -15.14 -2.30
C TYR A 53 6.20 -15.21 -0.80
N PRO A 54 6.00 -16.37 -0.13
CA PRO A 54 6.04 -16.47 1.33
C PRO A 54 7.42 -16.17 1.95
N ASP A 55 8.49 -16.38 1.20
CA ASP A 55 9.86 -16.12 1.66
C ASP A 55 10.36 -14.71 1.31
N ALA A 56 9.59 -13.94 0.53
CA ALA A 56 9.99 -12.62 0.08
C ALA A 56 9.60 -11.53 1.10
N PRO A 57 10.55 -10.68 1.54
CA PRO A 57 10.22 -9.56 2.41
C PRO A 57 9.38 -8.53 1.65
N ILE A 58 8.34 -8.01 2.31
CA ILE A 58 7.47 -6.97 1.73
C ILE A 58 7.92 -5.61 2.27
N HIS A 59 8.28 -4.71 1.35
CA HIS A 59 8.64 -3.34 1.65
C HIS A 59 7.63 -2.39 1.04
N MET A 60 7.12 -1.45 1.84
CA MET A 60 6.10 -0.49 1.41
C MET A 60 6.67 0.91 1.23
N VAL A 61 6.13 1.64 0.26
CA VAL A 61 6.42 3.06 0.04
C VAL A 61 5.11 3.82 -0.09
N GLY A 62 4.88 4.80 0.78
CA GLY A 62 3.61 5.53 0.87
C GLY A 62 3.80 7.05 0.81
N PHE A 63 2.92 7.72 0.06
CA PHE A 63 2.84 9.18 0.00
C PHE A 63 1.41 9.65 0.27
N SER A 64 1.22 10.71 1.07
CA SER A 64 -0.10 11.28 1.39
C SER A 64 -1.10 10.19 1.81
N ARG A 65 -2.20 9.98 1.07
CA ARG A 65 -3.17 8.87 1.26
C ARG A 65 -2.49 7.49 1.42
N GLY A 66 -1.55 7.17 0.54
CA GLY A 66 -0.82 5.89 0.60
C GLY A 66 0.15 5.82 1.78
N GLY A 67 0.58 6.97 2.31
CA GLY A 67 1.37 7.04 3.54
C GLY A 67 0.55 6.57 4.75
N LEU A 68 -0.69 7.03 4.81
CA LEU A 68 -1.61 6.78 5.91
C LEU A 68 -2.13 5.34 5.92
N GLN A 69 -2.61 4.86 4.77
CA GLN A 69 -3.01 3.46 4.63
C GLN A 69 -1.81 2.50 4.78
N GLY A 70 -0.64 2.89 4.27
CA GLY A 70 0.60 2.13 4.43
C GLY A 70 1.01 1.99 5.89
N LEU A 71 0.89 3.06 6.69
CA LEU A 71 1.20 3.00 8.12
C LEU A 71 0.26 2.05 8.87
N LEU A 72 -1.05 2.15 8.63
CA LEU A 72 -2.03 1.28 9.29
C LEU A 72 -1.84 -0.19 8.88
N THR A 73 -1.52 -0.44 7.62
CA THR A 73 -1.21 -1.79 7.13
C THR A 73 0.06 -2.32 7.79
N PHE A 74 1.11 -1.51 7.89
CA PHE A 74 2.38 -1.87 8.55
C PHE A 74 2.18 -2.21 10.04
N GLN A 75 1.22 -1.57 10.71
CA GLN A 75 0.87 -1.88 12.10
C GLN A 75 0.08 -3.19 12.24
N ALA A 76 -0.64 -3.62 11.19
CA ALA A 76 -1.56 -4.76 11.23
C ALA A 76 -0.98 -6.05 10.64
N LEU A 77 0.01 -5.97 9.74
CA LEU A 77 0.54 -7.09 8.96
C LEU A 77 2.08 -7.14 9.02
N PRO A 78 2.70 -8.32 8.78
CA PRO A 78 4.15 -8.51 8.88
C PRO A 78 4.90 -7.92 7.67
N VAL A 79 4.82 -6.60 7.48
CA VAL A 79 5.57 -5.87 6.47
C VAL A 79 6.98 -5.59 7.01
N SER A 80 8.00 -5.85 6.20
CA SER A 80 9.41 -5.83 6.64
C SER A 80 9.96 -4.41 6.84
N SER A 81 9.55 -3.45 6.00
CA SER A 81 9.83 -2.03 6.24
C SER A 81 8.84 -1.12 5.52
N PHE A 82 8.77 0.13 5.98
CA PHE A 82 7.90 1.14 5.38
C PHE A 82 8.59 2.49 5.28
N ILE A 83 8.55 3.08 4.08
CA ILE A 83 9.00 4.46 3.83
C ILE A 83 7.77 5.33 3.62
N ILE A 84 7.62 6.37 4.43
CA ILE A 84 6.56 7.37 4.30
C ILE A 84 7.14 8.74 3.95
N TRP A 85 6.55 9.42 2.97
CA TRP A 85 6.94 10.78 2.61
C TRP A 85 5.71 11.69 2.61
N GLY A 86 5.75 12.77 3.38
CA GLY A 86 4.69 13.78 3.44
C GLY A 86 3.32 13.28 3.94
N GLY A 87 3.26 12.14 4.63
CA GLY A 87 2.03 11.68 5.28
C GLY A 87 1.76 12.47 6.55
N ARG A 88 0.55 13.00 6.70
CA ARG A 88 0.02 13.45 8.00
C ARG A 88 -0.87 12.33 8.54
N VAL A 89 -0.67 11.97 9.80
CA VAL A 89 -1.49 11.00 10.51
C VAL A 89 -2.16 11.78 11.62
N GLU A 90 -3.46 12.03 11.50
CA GLU A 90 -4.27 12.60 12.57
C GLU A 90 -5.51 11.73 12.69
N TYR A 91 -5.59 11.00 13.80
CA TYR A 91 -6.72 10.16 14.15
C TYR A 91 -7.24 10.63 15.50
N THR A 92 -8.45 11.15 15.52
CA THR A 92 -9.20 11.34 16.76
C THR A 92 -9.94 10.03 17.03
N PHE A 93 -9.49 9.28 18.04
CA PHE A 93 -10.30 8.22 18.62
C PHE A 93 -11.48 8.91 19.31
N ASN A 94 -12.68 8.77 18.75
CA ASN A 94 -13.88 8.99 19.53
C ASN A 94 -14.01 7.80 20.48
N VAL A 95 -13.55 7.99 21.72
CA VAL A 95 -13.87 7.12 22.87
C VAL A 95 -15.29 7.39 23.35
#